data_AF-A0A8K0NLF3-F1
#
_entry.id   AF-A0A8K0NLF3-F1
#
_cell.length_a   1.000
_cell.length_b   1.000
_cell.length_c   1.000
_cell.angle_alpha   90.00
_cell.angle_beta   90.00
_cell.angle_gamma   90.00
#
_symmetry.space_group_name_H-M   'P 1'
#
loop_
_entity.id
_entity.type
_entity.pdbx_description
1 polymer ?
#
loop_
_entity_poly.entity_id
_entity_poly.type
_entity_poly.pdbx_seq_one_letter_code
_entity_poly.pdbx_strand_id
1 'polypeptide(L)'
;MCGILGCHRANGDPASIRAKCVKMSKEQRCRGPDWSGVWVGKDSVLCHERLAIVGVDSGAQPLVYADGKKNLTCAVNGEIYNWKDLIKGLKNRDVPLVTGSDCEVIMHLYKEHGTGLCNMLDGMFSFILLDDSVSPSRMVVARDPIGITTLYTGHNSANPSTRWFASELKSLQEECDVIQAFPPGHVYDSNTGETTRYFDPDWWNGDSGKPEDIPHGEADLKALRESLEMAVRKRLMSEVPFGVLLSGGLDSSLVAAIASREMNKIAKEQQAAMEEVQRKMQAGASGAQTPVGATDPSAMGLDTTPISWSGGALHSYAIGLEGSPDLLAARKAANFLGTRHSEYVFTTHEALDALPECIHALETFDVTTIRASLPMYLMSRKIKAGGVKMVLSGEGSDEIFGGYLYFHAAPTPEIFHQECVKRVKNLHVSDCLRANKSTMAFGVEARVPFLDKEFLRISMGIDAKHKLHKKGETDSDGKPYMEKYIIRKAFDCSPDGKKYLPDSILWRQKEQFSDGVGYDHINSLKDAAERSVSDEAFAKRSERWPEDKGCTTKEAYYYRDIFESIFPGKGPASTAIRWIPRTDWKGVSSDPSGRAQSVHVAAYATPSA
;
A
#
# COMPACT_ATOMS: atom_id res chain seq x y z
N MET A 1 -4.28 -9.03 -1.98
CA MET A 1 -3.28 -9.11 -0.90
C MET A 1 -3.80 -10.18 0.04
N CYS A 2 -2.91 -11.01 0.58
CA CYS A 2 -3.24 -12.26 1.27
C CYS A 2 -2.71 -12.22 2.72
N GLY A 3 -3.04 -13.24 3.51
CA GLY A 3 -2.36 -13.55 4.77
C GLY A 3 -1.34 -14.67 4.53
N ILE A 4 -0.09 -14.49 4.98
CA ILE A 4 0.92 -15.55 4.97
C ILE A 4 1.43 -15.78 6.39
N LEU A 5 1.71 -17.04 6.74
CA LEU A 5 2.38 -17.41 7.97
C LEU A 5 3.38 -18.54 7.70
N GLY A 6 4.56 -18.46 8.29
CA GLY A 6 5.60 -19.48 8.20
C GLY A 6 6.25 -19.75 9.54
N CYS A 7 6.47 -21.02 9.84
CA CYS A 7 7.33 -21.51 10.91
C CYS A 7 8.50 -22.26 10.27
N HIS A 8 9.74 -21.90 10.61
CA HIS A 8 10.95 -22.60 10.18
C HIS A 8 11.70 -23.18 11.38
N ARG A 9 12.29 -24.36 11.20
CA ARG A 9 12.96 -25.12 12.27
C ARG A 9 12.04 -25.30 13.46
N ALA A 10 10.86 -25.86 13.18
CA ALA A 10 9.87 -26.21 14.17
C ALA A 10 10.49 -27.01 15.32
N ASN A 11 10.08 -26.72 16.55
CA ASN A 11 10.49 -27.52 17.69
C ASN A 11 9.74 -28.85 17.67
N GLY A 12 10.42 -29.94 17.32
CA GLY A 12 9.82 -31.25 17.15
C GLY A 12 9.21 -31.46 15.76
N ASP A 13 8.26 -32.39 15.66
CA ASP A 13 7.63 -32.77 14.40
C ASP A 13 6.78 -31.62 13.83
N PRO A 14 7.04 -31.10 12.61
CA PRO A 14 6.20 -30.08 11.98
C PRO A 14 4.73 -30.45 11.88
N ALA A 15 4.40 -31.74 11.73
CA ALA A 15 3.01 -32.19 11.68
C ALA A 15 2.29 -31.94 13.02
N SER A 16 3.01 -32.00 14.14
CA SER A 16 2.45 -31.75 15.48
C SER A 16 2.07 -30.27 15.69
N ILE A 17 2.78 -29.33 15.07
CA ILE A 17 2.50 -27.90 15.18
C ILE A 17 1.53 -27.38 14.11
N ARG A 18 1.14 -28.20 13.13
CA ARG A 18 0.25 -27.82 12.03
C ARG A 18 -1.04 -27.16 12.53
N ALA A 19 -1.70 -27.75 13.52
CA ALA A 19 -2.96 -27.22 14.07
C ALA A 19 -2.77 -25.84 14.72
N LYS A 20 -1.63 -25.64 15.40
CA LYS A 20 -1.24 -24.34 15.97
C LYS A 20 -1.02 -23.30 14.87
N CYS A 21 -0.26 -23.63 13.83
CA CYS A 21 -0.03 -22.73 12.69
C CYS A 21 -1.33 -22.34 11.98
N VAL A 22 -2.27 -23.28 11.81
CA VAL A 22 -3.59 -22.98 11.23
C VAL A 22 -4.41 -22.04 12.13
N LYS A 23 -4.38 -22.24 13.46
CA LYS A 23 -5.02 -21.31 14.41
C LYS A 23 -4.42 -19.90 14.29
N MET A 24 -3.09 -19.79 14.32
CA MET A 24 -2.38 -18.51 14.18
C MET A 24 -2.67 -17.83 12.83
N SER A 25 -2.73 -18.59 11.74
CA SER A 25 -3.07 -18.08 10.40
C SER A 25 -4.50 -17.55 10.32
N LYS A 26 -5.42 -18.15 11.07
CA LYS A 26 -6.82 -17.72 11.10
C LYS A 26 -7.00 -16.29 11.62
N GLU A 27 -6.12 -15.81 12.50
CA GLU A 27 -6.17 -14.42 13.02
C GLU A 27 -6.04 -13.36 11.93
N GLN A 28 -5.39 -13.69 10.80
CA GLN A 28 -5.22 -12.83 9.64
C GLN A 28 -6.12 -13.24 8.44
N ARG A 29 -7.16 -14.06 8.68
CA ARG A 29 -8.08 -14.52 7.62
C ARG A 29 -8.89 -13.39 6.99
N CYS A 30 -9.11 -12.29 7.71
CA CYS A 30 -9.77 -11.11 7.15
C CYS A 30 -9.08 -10.63 5.86
N ARG A 31 -7.76 -10.84 5.76
CA ARG A 31 -6.96 -10.52 4.58
C ARG A 31 -7.28 -11.40 3.38
N GLY A 32 -7.59 -12.67 3.61
CA GLY A 32 -7.78 -13.68 2.57
C GLY A 32 -9.02 -14.53 2.79
N PRO A 33 -10.21 -13.98 2.54
CA PRO A 33 -11.47 -14.64 2.87
C PRO A 33 -11.89 -15.73 1.86
N ASP A 34 -11.23 -15.86 0.71
CA ASP A 34 -11.72 -16.71 -0.38
C ASP A 34 -11.31 -18.18 -0.22
N TRP A 35 -10.12 -18.44 0.32
CA TRP A 35 -9.59 -19.80 0.50
C TRP A 35 -8.46 -19.83 1.53
N SER A 36 -8.21 -20.99 2.14
CA SER A 36 -7.05 -21.20 3.04
C SER A 36 -6.24 -22.42 2.58
N GLY A 37 -4.91 -22.33 2.68
CA GLY A 37 -4.00 -23.42 2.36
C GLY A 37 -2.92 -23.61 3.43
N VAL A 38 -2.42 -24.84 3.55
CA VAL A 38 -1.33 -25.19 4.47
C VAL A 38 -0.41 -26.23 3.84
N TRP A 39 0.89 -26.03 3.99
CA TRP A 39 1.95 -26.95 3.60
C TRP A 39 2.78 -27.33 4.82
N VAL A 40 3.03 -28.63 4.98
CA VAL A 40 3.93 -29.17 6.01
C VAL A 40 5.15 -29.72 5.30
N GLY A 41 6.29 -29.05 5.48
CA GLY A 41 7.59 -29.46 4.95
C GLY A 41 8.35 -30.35 5.94
N LYS A 42 9.67 -30.51 5.74
CA LYS A 42 10.51 -31.39 6.58
C LYS A 42 10.72 -30.88 8.00
N ASP A 43 10.89 -29.57 8.15
CA ASP A 43 11.13 -28.89 9.44
C ASP A 43 10.30 -27.60 9.59
N SER A 44 9.34 -27.39 8.68
CA SER A 44 8.69 -26.09 8.47
C SER A 44 7.20 -26.26 8.17
N VAL A 45 6.41 -25.23 8.48
CA VAL A 45 4.98 -25.15 8.14
C VAL A 45 4.68 -23.80 7.50
N LEU A 46 4.03 -23.79 6.35
CA LEU A 46 3.55 -22.58 5.67
C LEU A 46 2.02 -22.59 5.64
N CYS A 47 1.40 -21.47 6.00
CA CYS A 47 -0.04 -21.24 5.88
C CYS A 47 -0.30 -20.02 4.98
N HIS A 48 -1.42 -20.05 4.27
CA HIS A 48 -1.86 -18.97 3.39
C HIS A 48 -3.37 -18.76 3.52
N GLU A 49 -3.80 -17.51 3.63
CA GLU A 49 -5.19 -17.07 3.54
C GLU A 49 -5.31 -16.22 2.27
N ARG A 50 -6.13 -16.65 1.31
CA ARG A 50 -6.14 -16.12 -0.06
C ARG A 50 -7.26 -15.11 -0.28
N LEU A 51 -6.90 -13.96 -0.85
CA LEU A 51 -7.80 -13.10 -1.61
C LEU A 51 -7.45 -13.29 -3.10
N ALA A 52 -8.35 -13.92 -3.85
CA ALA A 52 -8.14 -14.22 -5.25
C ALA A 52 -8.38 -12.97 -6.12
N ILE A 53 -7.31 -12.43 -6.71
CA ILE A 53 -7.31 -11.28 -7.64
C ILE A 53 -6.85 -11.69 -9.05
N VAL A 54 -5.72 -12.42 -9.14
CA VAL A 54 -5.13 -12.94 -10.39
C VAL A 54 -4.99 -14.46 -10.28
N GLY A 55 -5.24 -15.17 -11.39
CA GLY A 55 -5.30 -16.63 -11.43
C GLY A 55 -6.41 -17.16 -10.53
N VAL A 56 -7.62 -16.61 -10.60
CA VAL A 56 -8.71 -16.89 -9.64
C VAL A 56 -8.93 -18.40 -9.47
N ASP A 57 -8.96 -19.15 -10.56
CA ASP A 57 -9.27 -20.59 -10.58
C ASP A 57 -8.09 -21.51 -10.25
N SER A 58 -6.84 -21.06 -10.42
CA SER A 58 -5.65 -21.92 -10.37
C SER A 58 -4.54 -21.46 -9.42
N GLY A 59 -4.58 -20.21 -8.95
CA GLY A 59 -3.54 -19.58 -8.12
C GLY A 59 -3.63 -19.89 -6.63
N ALA A 60 -4.18 -21.04 -6.24
CA ALA A 60 -4.26 -21.45 -4.83
C ALA A 60 -2.86 -21.60 -4.23
N GLN A 61 -2.68 -21.17 -2.97
CA GLN A 61 -1.38 -21.17 -2.31
C GLN A 61 -1.44 -21.92 -0.96
N PRO A 62 -0.32 -22.44 -0.43
CA PRO A 62 1.06 -22.32 -0.93
C PRO A 62 1.27 -22.92 -2.34
N LEU A 63 1.92 -22.16 -3.22
CA LEU A 63 2.28 -22.57 -4.58
C LEU A 63 3.34 -23.67 -4.50
N VAL A 64 3.25 -24.69 -5.35
CA VAL A 64 4.19 -25.82 -5.38
C VAL A 64 4.83 -25.90 -6.76
N TYR A 65 6.15 -25.98 -6.82
CA TYR A 65 6.88 -26.07 -8.07
C TYR A 65 6.59 -27.38 -8.81
N ALA A 66 6.33 -27.29 -10.12
CA ALA A 66 5.78 -28.38 -10.92
C ALA A 66 6.82 -29.36 -11.50
N ASP A 67 7.94 -29.61 -10.79
CA ASP A 67 8.98 -30.56 -11.22
C ASP A 67 8.70 -32.02 -10.81
N GLY A 68 7.51 -32.28 -10.27
CA GLY A 68 7.09 -33.60 -9.76
C GLY A 68 7.69 -33.99 -8.41
N LYS A 69 8.67 -33.25 -7.87
CA LYS A 69 9.34 -33.56 -6.60
C LYS A 69 8.65 -32.91 -5.40
N LYS A 70 7.86 -31.85 -5.62
CA LYS A 70 7.12 -31.10 -4.59
C LYS A 70 8.00 -30.64 -3.42
N ASN A 71 9.22 -30.19 -3.72
CA ASN A 71 10.23 -29.80 -2.74
C ASN A 71 10.43 -28.29 -2.64
N LEU A 72 9.84 -27.51 -3.56
CA LEU A 72 9.89 -26.06 -3.55
C LEU A 72 8.46 -25.53 -3.44
N THR A 73 8.22 -24.77 -2.36
CA THR A 73 6.89 -24.25 -2.02
C THR A 73 6.98 -22.77 -1.69
N CYS A 74 5.98 -21.97 -2.08
CA CYS A 74 5.97 -20.53 -1.82
C CYS A 74 4.59 -20.02 -1.39
N ALA A 75 4.53 -19.25 -0.31
CA ALA A 75 3.35 -18.51 0.12
C ALA A 75 3.62 -17.01 -0.07
N VAL A 76 2.73 -16.33 -0.78
CA VAL A 76 2.90 -14.94 -1.22
C VAL A 76 1.70 -14.09 -0.84
N ASN A 77 1.98 -12.93 -0.27
CA ASN A 77 1.07 -11.82 -0.09
C ASN A 77 1.55 -10.66 -0.96
N GLY A 78 1.02 -10.53 -2.18
CA GLY A 78 1.48 -9.50 -3.11
C GLY A 78 0.95 -9.63 -4.52
N GLU A 79 1.51 -8.78 -5.38
CA GLU A 79 1.29 -8.67 -6.81
C GLU A 79 2.64 -8.37 -7.49
N ILE A 80 3.03 -9.19 -8.46
CA ILE A 80 4.26 -9.04 -9.26
C ILE A 80 3.88 -8.50 -10.64
N TYR A 81 3.88 -7.18 -10.81
CA TYR A 81 3.35 -6.52 -12.01
C TYR A 81 4.13 -6.85 -13.31
N ASN A 82 5.42 -7.20 -13.20
CA ASN A 82 6.26 -7.56 -14.35
C ASN A 82 6.39 -9.07 -14.59
N TRP A 83 5.54 -9.91 -13.98
CA TRP A 83 5.65 -11.38 -14.04
C TRP A 83 5.69 -11.93 -15.47
N LYS A 84 4.88 -11.38 -16.39
CA LYS A 84 4.84 -11.81 -17.80
C LYS A 84 6.18 -11.60 -18.51
N ASP A 85 6.88 -10.50 -18.22
CA ASP A 85 8.18 -10.21 -18.84
C ASP A 85 9.29 -11.03 -18.20
N LEU A 86 9.21 -11.27 -16.89
CA LEU A 86 10.12 -12.18 -16.18
C LEU A 86 10.05 -13.60 -16.74
N ILE A 87 8.85 -14.12 -17.02
CA ILE A 87 8.68 -15.46 -17.62
C ILE A 87 9.33 -15.55 -19.01
N LYS A 88 9.15 -14.52 -19.85
CA LYS A 88 9.80 -14.50 -21.18
C LYS A 88 11.32 -14.55 -21.06
N GLY A 89 11.87 -13.97 -19.99
CA GLY A 89 13.31 -13.95 -19.70
C GLY A 89 13.88 -15.23 -19.09
N LEU A 90 13.05 -16.17 -18.64
CA LEU A 90 13.53 -17.43 -18.04
C LEU A 90 14.32 -18.26 -19.06
N LYS A 91 15.49 -18.75 -18.61
CA LYS A 91 16.36 -19.63 -19.40
C LYS A 91 15.85 -21.06 -19.37
N ASN A 92 15.40 -21.53 -18.22
CA ASN A 92 14.85 -22.88 -18.06
C ASN A 92 13.34 -22.86 -18.31
N ARG A 93 12.93 -23.42 -19.45
CA ARG A 93 11.52 -23.54 -19.88
C ARG A 93 10.99 -24.96 -19.79
N ASP A 94 11.75 -25.88 -19.20
CA ASP A 94 11.40 -27.30 -19.11
C ASP A 94 10.29 -27.55 -18.09
N VAL A 95 10.18 -26.70 -17.07
CA VAL A 95 9.06 -26.70 -16.12
C VAL A 95 8.10 -25.58 -16.52
N PRO A 96 6.89 -25.90 -17.01
CA PRO A 96 5.90 -24.89 -17.35
C PRO A 96 5.32 -24.25 -16.08
N LEU A 97 4.78 -23.04 -16.22
CA LEU A 97 3.86 -22.52 -15.21
C LEU A 97 2.57 -23.35 -15.25
N VAL A 98 2.09 -23.73 -14.08
CA VAL A 98 0.88 -24.55 -13.92
C VAL A 98 -0.28 -23.77 -13.30
N THR A 99 -0.05 -22.53 -12.88
CA THR A 99 -1.08 -21.62 -12.38
C THR A 99 -1.17 -20.35 -13.23
N GLY A 100 -2.30 -19.66 -13.13
CA GLY A 100 -2.47 -18.30 -13.68
C GLY A 100 -2.00 -17.21 -12.72
N SER A 101 -1.35 -17.55 -11.60
CA SER A 101 -0.91 -16.55 -10.62
C SER A 101 0.39 -15.88 -11.06
N ASP A 102 0.38 -14.55 -11.01
CA ASP A 102 1.56 -13.70 -11.13
C ASP A 102 2.70 -14.10 -10.17
N CYS A 103 2.35 -14.63 -8.99
CA CYS A 103 3.27 -15.02 -7.93
C CYS A 103 4.09 -16.28 -8.23
N GLU A 104 3.66 -17.15 -9.17
CA GLU A 104 4.37 -18.40 -9.49
C GLU A 104 5.78 -18.17 -10.02
N VAL A 105 6.00 -17.03 -10.70
CA VAL A 105 7.30 -16.65 -11.27
C VAL A 105 8.42 -16.60 -10.22
N ILE A 106 8.10 -16.37 -8.95
CA ILE A 106 9.07 -16.31 -7.84
C ILE A 106 9.83 -17.63 -7.72
N MET A 107 9.15 -18.78 -7.82
CA MET A 107 9.80 -20.08 -7.70
C MET A 107 10.72 -20.37 -8.88
N HIS A 108 10.34 -19.96 -10.09
CA HIS A 108 11.18 -20.11 -11.28
C HIS A 108 12.43 -19.23 -11.18
N LEU A 109 12.28 -17.96 -10.78
CA LEU A 109 13.42 -17.06 -10.58
C LEU A 109 14.34 -17.53 -9.45
N TYR A 110 13.79 -18.08 -8.37
CA TYR A 110 14.60 -18.66 -7.30
C TYR A 110 15.53 -19.77 -7.79
N LYS A 111 15.06 -20.63 -8.70
CA LYS A 111 15.87 -21.72 -9.27
C LYS A 111 17.02 -21.21 -10.13
N GLU A 112 16.86 -20.08 -10.82
CA GLU A 112 17.91 -19.49 -11.68
C GLU A 112 18.83 -18.51 -10.93
N HIS A 113 18.32 -17.80 -9.92
CA HIS A 113 18.98 -16.63 -9.35
C HIS A 113 19.10 -16.65 -7.81
N GLY A 114 18.54 -17.64 -7.13
CA GLY A 114 18.51 -17.67 -5.67
C GLY A 114 17.87 -16.41 -5.07
N THR A 115 18.47 -15.83 -4.04
CA THR A 115 17.98 -14.58 -3.41
C THR A 115 18.11 -13.35 -4.31
N GLY A 116 18.89 -13.44 -5.40
CA GLY A 116 19.00 -12.37 -6.41
C GLY A 116 17.68 -12.06 -7.12
N LEU A 117 16.70 -12.97 -7.05
CA LEU A 117 15.36 -12.77 -7.60
C LEU A 117 14.69 -11.49 -7.09
N CYS A 118 14.95 -11.10 -5.84
CA CYS A 118 14.26 -9.97 -5.19
C CYS A 118 14.48 -8.64 -5.94
N ASN A 119 15.65 -8.45 -6.56
CA ASN A 119 15.96 -7.27 -7.36
C ASN A 119 15.17 -7.20 -8.68
N MET A 120 14.74 -8.35 -9.18
CA MET A 120 14.07 -8.48 -10.47
C MET A 120 12.56 -8.22 -10.36
N LEU A 121 11.97 -8.41 -9.17
CA LEU A 121 10.54 -8.25 -8.94
C LEU A 121 10.14 -6.77 -8.97
N ASP A 122 9.19 -6.42 -9.84
CA ASP A 122 8.49 -5.13 -9.83
C ASP A 122 7.07 -5.33 -9.33
N GLY A 123 6.85 -5.01 -8.05
CA GLY A 123 5.65 -5.42 -7.36
C GLY A 123 5.58 -4.90 -5.93
N MET A 124 4.45 -5.18 -5.30
CA MET A 124 4.29 -5.12 -3.86
C MET A 124 4.14 -6.56 -3.38
N PHE A 125 5.01 -7.03 -2.50
CA PHE A 125 5.05 -8.43 -2.09
C PHE A 125 5.68 -8.62 -0.73
N SER A 126 5.18 -9.63 -0.04
CA SER A 126 5.90 -10.37 0.98
C SER A 126 5.77 -11.84 0.63
N PHE A 127 6.86 -12.61 0.69
CA PHE A 127 6.80 -14.04 0.43
C PHE A 127 7.62 -14.85 1.43
N ILE A 128 7.20 -16.09 1.63
CA ILE A 128 7.94 -17.14 2.34
C ILE A 128 8.09 -18.30 1.37
N LEU A 129 9.33 -18.59 0.98
CA LEU A 129 9.71 -19.67 0.09
C LEU A 129 10.47 -20.73 0.89
N LEU A 130 10.08 -21.99 0.74
CA LEU A 130 10.69 -23.14 1.38
C LEU A 130 11.25 -24.08 0.31
N ASP A 131 12.55 -24.35 0.39
CA ASP A 131 13.27 -25.33 -0.42
C ASP A 131 13.67 -26.53 0.47
N ASP A 132 12.85 -27.57 0.41
CA ASP A 132 13.07 -28.87 1.03
C ASP A 132 13.98 -29.80 0.18
N SER A 133 14.47 -29.34 -0.98
CA SER A 133 15.38 -30.13 -1.81
C SER A 133 16.80 -30.21 -1.23
N VAL A 134 17.15 -29.26 -0.37
CA VAL A 134 18.44 -29.16 0.32
C VAL A 134 18.37 -29.67 1.77
N SER A 135 19.53 -29.91 2.38
CA SER A 135 19.65 -30.37 3.77
C SER A 135 20.72 -29.56 4.51
N PRO A 136 20.37 -28.80 5.57
CA PRO A 136 19.02 -28.60 6.09
C PRO A 136 18.10 -27.89 5.09
N SER A 137 16.78 -27.97 5.28
CA SER A 137 15.81 -27.24 4.47
C SER A 137 16.09 -25.74 4.55
N ARG A 138 15.91 -25.03 3.43
CA ARG A 138 16.22 -23.60 3.33
C ARG A 138 14.94 -22.79 3.21
N MET A 139 14.81 -21.75 4.01
CA MET A 139 13.73 -20.79 3.93
C MET A 139 14.26 -19.43 3.49
N VAL A 140 13.63 -18.86 2.46
CA VAL A 140 13.89 -17.50 1.99
C VAL A 140 12.64 -16.67 2.22
N VAL A 141 12.78 -15.53 2.88
CA VAL A 141 11.67 -14.61 3.18
C VAL A 141 12.05 -13.23 2.68
N ALA A 142 11.19 -12.57 1.92
CA ALA A 142 11.47 -11.21 1.46
C ALA A 142 10.24 -10.32 1.53
N ARG A 143 10.50 -9.01 1.61
CA ARG A 143 9.50 -7.94 1.60
C ARG A 143 9.86 -6.91 0.54
N ASP A 144 8.85 -6.32 -0.09
CA ASP A 144 8.98 -5.35 -1.16
C ASP A 144 9.79 -4.09 -0.76
N PRO A 145 10.33 -3.35 -1.74
CA PRO A 145 11.26 -2.24 -1.54
C PRO A 145 10.87 -1.21 -0.47
N ILE A 146 9.60 -0.81 -0.44
CA ILE A 146 9.10 0.28 0.40
C ILE A 146 8.33 -0.24 1.62
N GLY A 147 7.89 -1.49 1.59
CA GLY A 147 7.09 -2.10 2.66
C GLY A 147 5.61 -1.78 2.51
N ILE A 148 5.13 -1.76 1.26
CA ILE A 148 3.71 -1.61 0.89
C ILE A 148 2.91 -2.75 1.50
N THR A 149 3.45 -3.96 1.41
CA THR A 149 2.90 -5.13 2.11
C THR A 149 3.40 -5.19 3.54
N THR A 150 2.63 -5.76 4.46
CA THR A 150 3.05 -5.95 5.85
C THR A 150 3.63 -7.34 6.07
N LEU A 151 4.72 -7.40 6.84
CA LEU A 151 5.36 -8.64 7.25
C LEU A 151 6.09 -8.43 8.57
N TYR A 152 5.98 -9.41 9.45
CA TYR A 152 6.61 -9.45 10.77
C TYR A 152 7.46 -10.71 10.88
N THR A 153 8.52 -10.64 11.67
CA THR A 153 9.27 -11.80 12.12
C THR A 153 9.27 -11.86 13.64
N GLY A 154 9.27 -13.07 14.18
CA GLY A 154 9.34 -13.28 15.62
C GLY A 154 10.02 -14.59 15.98
N HIS A 155 10.36 -14.69 17.25
CA HIS A 155 10.81 -15.92 17.89
C HIS A 155 10.43 -15.91 19.36
N ASN A 156 10.52 -17.09 19.98
CA ASN A 156 10.43 -17.24 21.41
C ASN A 156 11.85 -17.24 21.99
N SER A 157 12.15 -16.42 23.00
CA SER A 157 13.50 -16.38 23.61
C SER A 157 13.93 -17.74 24.19
N ALA A 158 12.99 -18.60 24.59
CA ALA A 158 13.27 -19.97 25.05
C ALA A 158 13.63 -20.93 23.89
N ASN A 159 13.28 -20.58 22.66
CA ASN A 159 13.68 -21.32 21.46
C ASN A 159 13.96 -20.36 20.28
N PRO A 160 15.13 -19.68 20.30
CA PRO A 160 15.47 -18.69 19.30
C PRO A 160 15.78 -19.30 17.92
N SER A 161 15.94 -20.62 17.84
CA SER A 161 16.21 -21.33 16.59
C SER A 161 14.97 -21.46 15.70
N THR A 162 13.78 -21.53 16.31
CA THR A 162 12.51 -21.53 15.59
C THR A 162 12.16 -20.10 15.19
N ARG A 163 12.02 -19.88 13.88
CA ARG A 163 11.70 -18.55 13.34
C ARG A 163 10.28 -18.53 12.81
N TRP A 164 9.56 -17.46 13.17
CA TRP A 164 8.21 -17.20 12.73
C TRP A 164 8.16 -15.98 11.82
N PHE A 165 7.27 -16.04 10.85
CA PHE A 165 6.97 -14.94 9.93
C PHE A 165 5.46 -14.88 9.71
N ALA A 166 4.87 -13.69 9.71
CA ALA A 166 3.46 -13.52 9.38
C ALA A 166 3.14 -12.14 8.80
N SER A 167 2.06 -12.00 8.04
CA SER A 167 1.66 -10.69 7.49
C SER A 167 1.25 -9.69 8.58
N GLU A 168 0.75 -10.20 9.71
CA GLU A 168 0.21 -9.41 10.81
C GLU A 168 0.75 -9.90 12.16
N LEU A 169 1.02 -8.95 13.06
CA LEU A 169 1.54 -9.20 14.39
C LEU A 169 0.60 -10.07 15.24
N LYS A 170 -0.72 -9.90 15.08
CA LYS A 170 -1.75 -10.67 15.78
C LYS A 170 -1.62 -12.18 15.58
N SER A 171 -1.01 -12.61 14.48
CA SER A 171 -0.72 -14.02 14.21
C SER A 171 0.52 -14.56 14.94
N LEU A 172 1.36 -13.70 15.54
CA LEU A 172 2.61 -14.10 16.19
C LEU A 172 2.58 -13.95 17.72
N GLN A 173 1.74 -13.06 18.26
CA GLN A 173 1.78 -12.64 19.67
C GLN A 173 1.62 -13.76 20.70
N GLU A 174 0.90 -14.85 20.39
CA GLU A 174 0.73 -15.97 21.34
C GLU A 174 2.01 -16.82 21.48
N GLU A 175 2.88 -16.82 20.46
CA GLU A 175 4.04 -17.73 20.38
C GLU A 175 5.38 -17.01 20.56
N CYS A 176 5.45 -15.73 20.19
CA CYS A 176 6.67 -14.93 20.14
C CYS A 176 6.66 -13.82 21.20
N ASP A 177 7.68 -13.80 22.06
CA ASP A 177 7.94 -12.69 22.99
C ASP A 177 8.79 -11.57 22.35
N VAL A 178 9.57 -11.92 21.32
CA VAL A 178 10.29 -10.97 20.46
C VAL A 178 9.63 -10.92 19.09
N ILE A 179 9.10 -9.75 18.74
CA ILE A 179 8.44 -9.50 17.45
C ILE A 179 8.99 -8.21 16.86
N GLN A 180 9.28 -8.23 15.56
CA GLN A 180 9.79 -7.09 14.81
C GLN A 180 9.08 -7.00 13.46
N ALA A 181 8.85 -5.78 12.98
CA ALA A 181 8.47 -5.59 11.58
C ALA A 181 9.64 -6.07 10.70
N PHE A 182 9.36 -6.93 9.73
CA PHE A 182 10.38 -7.37 8.78
C PHE A 182 10.77 -6.19 7.90
N PRO A 183 12.06 -5.86 7.75
CA PRO A 183 12.46 -4.61 7.11
C PRO A 183 12.09 -4.56 5.62
N PRO A 184 11.58 -3.43 5.09
CA PRO A 184 11.34 -3.24 3.66
C PRO A 184 12.59 -3.40 2.80
N GLY A 185 12.46 -3.95 1.60
CA GLY A 185 13.58 -4.08 0.66
C GLY A 185 14.67 -5.04 1.13
N HIS A 186 14.33 -5.98 2.01
CA HIS A 186 15.25 -6.98 2.55
C HIS A 186 14.82 -8.42 2.23
N VAL A 187 15.79 -9.32 2.27
CA VAL A 187 15.64 -10.76 2.16
C VAL A 187 16.35 -11.44 3.33
N TYR A 188 15.66 -12.37 3.98
CA TYR A 188 16.19 -13.31 4.95
C TYR A 188 16.49 -14.63 4.27
N ASP A 189 17.63 -15.23 4.58
CA ASP A 189 18.05 -16.53 4.08
C ASP A 189 18.46 -17.44 5.24
N SER A 190 17.75 -18.54 5.46
CA SER A 190 18.05 -19.43 6.59
C SER A 190 19.37 -20.19 6.46
N ASN A 191 19.99 -20.20 5.27
CA ASN A 191 21.35 -20.73 5.08
C ASN A 191 22.41 -19.87 5.80
N THR A 192 22.27 -18.54 5.74
CA THR A 192 23.20 -17.61 6.42
C THR A 192 22.67 -17.21 7.79
N GLY A 193 21.36 -17.26 8.00
CA GLY A 193 20.68 -16.70 9.17
C GLY A 193 20.57 -15.19 9.15
N GLU A 194 20.97 -14.54 8.05
CA GLU A 194 21.04 -13.08 7.93
C GLU A 194 19.82 -12.50 7.21
N THR A 195 19.50 -11.25 7.54
CA THR A 195 18.53 -10.42 6.80
C THR A 195 19.30 -9.31 6.12
N THR A 196 19.36 -9.33 4.80
CA THR A 196 20.18 -8.42 3.99
C THR A 196 19.29 -7.53 3.10
N ARG A 197 19.70 -6.28 2.92
CA ARG A 197 19.03 -5.33 2.04
C ARG A 197 19.35 -5.70 0.60
N TYR A 198 18.32 -5.89 -0.23
CA TYR A 198 18.50 -6.03 -1.69
C TYR A 198 18.18 -4.72 -2.42
N PHE A 199 17.30 -3.88 -1.87
CA PHE A 199 16.89 -2.63 -2.50
C PHE A 199 17.79 -1.46 -2.09
N ASP A 200 18.55 -0.93 -3.05
CA ASP A 200 19.52 0.15 -2.86
C ASP A 200 19.48 1.14 -4.04
N PRO A 201 18.45 2.01 -4.15
CA PRO A 201 18.37 3.01 -5.21
C PRO A 201 19.27 4.22 -4.91
N ASP A 202 19.68 4.94 -5.95
CA ASP A 202 20.60 6.09 -5.83
C ASP A 202 20.15 7.19 -4.85
N TRP A 203 18.82 7.39 -4.70
CA TRP A 203 18.26 8.38 -3.78
C TRP A 203 18.21 7.92 -2.31
N TRP A 204 18.50 6.65 -2.01
CA TRP A 204 18.26 6.08 -0.69
C TRP A 204 19.02 6.80 0.41
N ASN A 205 20.24 7.26 0.14
CA ASN A 205 21.08 7.94 1.13
C ASN A 205 20.85 9.45 1.18
N GLY A 206 19.84 10.00 0.48
CA GLY A 206 19.56 11.44 0.47
C GLY A 206 19.16 12.05 1.83
N ASP A 207 19.02 11.25 2.89
CA ASP A 207 18.84 11.67 4.29
C ASP A 207 20.13 11.55 5.15
N SER A 208 21.29 11.23 4.56
CA SER A 208 22.56 11.01 5.28
C SER A 208 23.16 12.28 5.89
N GLY A 209 22.74 13.45 5.40
CA GLY A 209 23.33 14.75 5.73
C GLY A 209 24.55 15.12 4.88
N LYS A 210 24.99 14.24 3.97
CA LYS A 210 26.12 14.51 3.07
C LYS A 210 25.65 15.22 1.79
N PRO A 211 26.29 16.32 1.36
CA PRO A 211 25.90 17.05 0.15
C PRO A 211 25.93 16.19 -1.12
N GLU A 212 26.87 15.26 -1.25
CA GLU A 212 27.00 14.37 -2.41
C GLU A 212 25.85 13.37 -2.59
N ASP A 213 25.07 13.12 -1.53
CA ASP A 213 23.91 12.24 -1.56
C ASP A 213 22.61 12.98 -1.96
N ILE A 214 22.65 14.32 -2.09
CA ILE A 214 21.49 15.14 -2.48
C ILE A 214 21.38 15.18 -4.00
N PRO A 215 20.20 14.91 -4.58
CA PRO A 215 20.02 14.91 -6.02
C PRO A 215 20.06 16.33 -6.62
N HIS A 216 20.65 16.44 -7.81
CA HIS A 216 20.72 17.65 -8.62
C HIS A 216 20.05 17.49 -10.00
N GLY A 217 19.16 16.50 -10.15
CA GLY A 217 18.46 16.26 -11.40
C GLY A 217 17.45 17.36 -11.72
N GLU A 218 17.43 17.81 -12.97
CA GLU A 218 16.40 18.74 -13.45
C GLU A 218 15.03 18.06 -13.51
N ALA A 219 13.95 18.85 -13.40
CA ALA A 219 12.60 18.31 -13.41
C ALA A 219 12.10 18.04 -14.84
N ASP A 220 12.06 16.76 -15.23
CA ASP A 220 11.39 16.32 -16.46
C ASP A 220 9.90 16.03 -16.20
N LEU A 221 9.05 17.00 -16.54
CA LEU A 221 7.60 16.90 -16.40
C LEU A 221 6.99 15.76 -17.23
N LYS A 222 7.58 15.45 -18.39
CA LYS A 222 7.10 14.37 -19.26
C LYS A 222 7.42 13.03 -18.63
N ALA A 223 8.66 12.82 -18.18
CA ALA A 223 9.07 11.60 -17.50
C ALA A 223 8.25 11.36 -16.22
N LEU A 224 7.99 12.39 -15.41
CA LEU A 224 7.11 12.30 -14.24
C LEU A 224 5.69 11.84 -14.61
N ARG A 225 5.10 12.45 -15.64
CA ARG A 225 3.74 12.09 -16.08
C ARG A 225 3.69 10.67 -16.61
N GLU A 226 4.55 10.33 -17.57
CA GLU A 226 4.53 9.03 -18.25
C GLU A 226 4.86 7.89 -17.28
N SER A 227 5.80 8.09 -16.34
CA SER A 227 6.11 7.06 -15.34
C SER A 227 4.95 6.83 -14.37
N LEU A 228 4.21 7.86 -13.94
CA LEU A 228 3.00 7.67 -13.13
C LEU A 228 1.87 7.01 -13.94
N GLU A 229 1.72 7.38 -15.21
CA GLU A 229 0.77 6.71 -16.11
C GLU A 229 1.07 5.21 -16.24
N MET A 230 2.33 4.85 -16.46
CA MET A 230 2.75 3.44 -16.48
C MET A 230 2.55 2.76 -15.12
N ALA A 231 2.84 3.46 -14.02
CA ALA A 231 2.67 2.93 -12.68
C ALA A 231 1.21 2.58 -12.38
N VAL A 232 0.26 3.41 -12.82
CA VAL A 232 -1.17 3.12 -12.71
C VAL A 232 -1.55 1.99 -13.66
N ARG A 233 -1.13 2.03 -14.92
CA ARG A 233 -1.46 1.02 -15.94
C ARG A 233 -1.12 -0.40 -15.48
N LYS A 234 0.10 -0.65 -15.00
CA LYS A 234 0.50 -1.99 -14.56
C LYS A 234 -0.24 -2.48 -13.30
N ARG A 235 -0.77 -1.54 -12.50
CA ARG A 235 -1.60 -1.83 -11.32
C ARG A 235 -3.07 -2.06 -11.66
N LEU A 236 -3.48 -1.99 -12.93
CA LEU A 236 -4.81 -2.43 -13.37
C LEU A 236 -4.92 -3.96 -13.52
N MET A 237 -3.79 -4.68 -13.48
CA MET A 237 -3.72 -6.15 -13.55
C MET A 237 -4.66 -6.83 -12.54
N SER A 238 -5.82 -7.30 -13.00
CA SER A 238 -6.84 -7.91 -12.15
C SER A 238 -7.77 -8.78 -13.00
N GLU A 239 -8.25 -9.90 -12.46
CA GLU A 239 -9.35 -10.70 -13.03
C GLU A 239 -10.68 -10.44 -12.31
N VAL A 240 -10.65 -9.61 -11.26
CA VAL A 240 -11.80 -9.31 -10.41
C VAL A 240 -12.15 -7.82 -10.41
N PRO A 241 -13.35 -7.46 -9.95
CA PRO A 241 -13.77 -6.08 -9.80
C PRO A 241 -12.83 -5.22 -8.97
N PHE A 242 -12.51 -4.03 -9.50
CA PHE A 242 -11.70 -3.03 -8.82
C PHE A 242 -12.33 -1.63 -8.89
N GLY A 243 -11.82 -0.73 -8.04
CA GLY A 243 -12.19 0.68 -8.07
C GLY A 243 -11.04 1.61 -7.67
N VAL A 244 -11.36 2.84 -7.30
CA VAL A 244 -10.39 3.84 -6.82
C VAL A 244 -10.92 4.53 -5.57
N LEU A 245 -10.04 4.79 -4.61
CA LEU A 245 -10.33 5.68 -3.50
C LEU A 245 -10.21 7.12 -4.00
N LEU A 246 -11.25 7.93 -3.84
CA LEU A 246 -11.33 9.29 -4.36
C LEU A 246 -11.74 10.26 -3.26
N SER A 247 -10.77 10.98 -2.70
CA SER A 247 -11.02 12.03 -1.69
C SER A 247 -11.27 13.42 -2.30
N GLY A 248 -11.09 13.57 -3.62
CA GLY A 248 -11.07 14.87 -4.28
C GLY A 248 -9.81 15.72 -3.96
N GLY A 249 -8.84 15.16 -3.26
CA GLY A 249 -7.48 15.69 -3.18
C GLY A 249 -6.72 15.44 -4.49
N LEU A 250 -5.59 16.12 -4.67
CA LEU A 250 -4.77 16.00 -5.89
C LEU A 250 -4.45 14.54 -6.24
N ASP A 251 -3.94 13.79 -5.27
CA ASP A 251 -3.23 12.52 -5.52
C ASP A 251 -4.19 11.41 -5.93
N SER A 252 -5.25 11.22 -5.15
CA SER A 252 -6.33 10.27 -5.43
C SER A 252 -7.05 10.61 -6.74
N SER A 253 -7.24 11.90 -7.02
CA SER A 253 -7.87 12.35 -8.26
C SER A 253 -6.98 12.11 -9.48
N LEU A 254 -5.66 12.30 -9.39
CA LEU A 254 -4.72 11.97 -10.47
C LEU A 254 -4.74 10.46 -10.76
N VAL A 255 -4.69 9.63 -9.73
CA VAL A 255 -4.79 8.17 -9.89
C VAL A 255 -6.11 7.77 -10.56
N ALA A 256 -7.23 8.35 -10.12
CA ALA A 256 -8.54 8.10 -10.73
C ALA A 256 -8.62 8.58 -12.18
N ALA A 257 -8.03 9.73 -12.50
CA ALA A 257 -8.00 10.29 -13.84
C ALA A 257 -7.21 9.41 -14.81
N ILE A 258 -6.02 8.98 -14.39
CA ILE A 258 -5.16 8.09 -15.17
C ILE A 258 -5.85 6.73 -15.35
N ALA A 259 -6.37 6.13 -14.26
CA ALA A 259 -7.07 4.85 -14.32
C ALA A 259 -8.27 4.89 -15.26
N SER A 260 -9.07 5.97 -15.22
CA SER A 260 -10.20 6.15 -16.13
C SER A 260 -9.75 6.23 -17.60
N ARG A 261 -8.63 6.91 -17.88
CA ARG A 261 -8.06 7.01 -19.24
C ARG A 261 -7.51 5.66 -19.71
N GLU A 262 -6.78 4.94 -18.88
CA GLU A 262 -6.23 3.61 -19.22
C GLU A 262 -7.34 2.58 -19.41
N MET A 263 -8.36 2.56 -18.54
CA MET A 263 -9.54 1.71 -18.74
C MET A 263 -10.23 2.00 -20.08
N ASN A 264 -10.38 3.28 -20.46
CA ASN A 264 -10.95 3.63 -21.76
C ASN A 264 -10.09 3.18 -22.94
N LYS A 265 -8.76 3.17 -22.81
CA LYS A 265 -7.85 2.62 -23.83
C LYS A 265 -8.02 1.12 -23.96
N ILE A 266 -7.94 0.39 -22.84
CA ILE A 266 -8.10 -1.06 -22.82
C ILE A 266 -9.49 -1.47 -23.34
N ALA A 267 -10.55 -0.73 -23.00
CA ALA A 267 -11.91 -1.00 -23.49
C ALA A 267 -11.99 -0.93 -25.02
N LYS A 268 -11.36 0.09 -25.61
CA LYS A 268 -11.31 0.27 -27.06
C LYS A 268 -10.49 -0.84 -27.73
N GLU A 269 -9.37 -1.23 -27.14
CA GLU A 269 -8.53 -2.33 -27.64
C GLU A 269 -9.28 -3.67 -27.62
N GLN A 270 -9.94 -3.98 -26.50
CA GLN A 270 -10.79 -5.18 -26.37
C GLN A 270 -11.94 -5.16 -27.38
N GLN A 271 -12.63 -4.03 -27.53
CA GLN A 271 -13.73 -3.88 -28.50
C GLN A 271 -13.25 -4.07 -29.95
N ALA A 272 -12.15 -3.40 -30.35
CA ALA A 272 -11.61 -3.51 -31.70
C ALA A 272 -11.17 -4.94 -32.04
N ALA A 273 -10.57 -5.66 -31.08
CA ALA A 273 -10.20 -7.05 -31.26
C ALA A 273 -11.42 -7.97 -31.40
N MET A 274 -12.48 -7.76 -30.60
CA MET A 274 -13.74 -8.51 -30.72
C MET A 274 -14.42 -8.26 -32.08
N GLU A 275 -14.44 -7.02 -32.56
CA GLU A 275 -14.97 -6.67 -33.89
C GLU A 275 -14.17 -7.35 -35.01
N GLU A 276 -12.84 -7.42 -34.89
CA GLU A 276 -12.00 -8.14 -35.86
C GLU A 276 -12.27 -9.65 -35.89
N VAL A 277 -12.43 -10.27 -34.72
CA VAL A 277 -12.79 -11.68 -34.60
C VAL A 277 -14.16 -11.95 -35.23
N GLN A 278 -15.15 -11.12 -34.92
CA GLN A 278 -16.49 -11.24 -35.51
C GLN A 278 -16.46 -11.08 -37.03
N ARG A 279 -15.67 -10.14 -37.55
CA ARG A 279 -15.47 -9.94 -39.00
C ARG A 279 -14.82 -11.16 -39.65
N LYS A 280 -13.80 -11.76 -39.02
CA LYS A 280 -13.15 -13.00 -39.51
C LYS A 280 -14.12 -14.18 -39.51
N MET A 281 -14.97 -14.29 -38.49
CA MET A 281 -16.02 -15.32 -38.43
C MET A 281 -17.06 -15.15 -39.53
N GLN A 282 -17.49 -13.92 -39.82
CA GLN A 282 -18.43 -13.63 -40.90
C GLN A 282 -17.83 -13.86 -42.29
N ALA A 283 -16.53 -13.58 -42.48
CA ALA A 283 -15.82 -13.84 -43.73
C ALA A 283 -15.50 -15.34 -43.95
N GLY A 284 -15.40 -16.12 -42.87
CA GLY A 284 -15.07 -17.56 -42.89
C GLY A 284 -16.27 -18.51 -43.01
N ALA A 285 -17.42 -18.04 -43.50
CA ALA A 285 -18.65 -18.83 -43.62
C ALA A 285 -18.56 -19.91 -44.73
N SER A 286 -17.74 -20.94 -44.50
CA SER A 286 -17.92 -22.31 -45.02
C SER A 286 -17.13 -23.31 -44.15
N GLY A 287 -17.73 -23.76 -43.04
CA GLY A 287 -17.42 -25.08 -42.46
C GLY A 287 -16.34 -25.21 -41.37
N ALA A 288 -15.72 -24.14 -40.87
CA ALA A 288 -14.78 -24.26 -39.74
C ALA A 288 -15.49 -24.14 -38.38
N GLN A 289 -15.30 -25.11 -37.49
CA GLN A 289 -15.75 -25.02 -36.09
C GLN A 289 -15.00 -23.89 -35.38
N THR A 290 -15.74 -23.08 -34.61
CA THR A 290 -15.18 -22.04 -33.74
C THR A 290 -14.22 -22.68 -32.74
N PRO A 291 -12.93 -22.30 -32.68
CA PRO A 291 -12.04 -22.77 -31.63
C PRO A 291 -12.59 -22.36 -30.26
N VAL A 292 -12.67 -23.30 -29.33
CA VAL A 292 -13.03 -23.02 -27.93
C VAL A 292 -12.03 -21.99 -27.39
N GLY A 293 -12.51 -20.85 -26.88
CA GLY A 293 -11.66 -19.75 -26.39
C GLY A 293 -11.37 -18.63 -27.40
N ALA A 294 -11.92 -18.67 -28.62
CA ALA A 294 -11.71 -17.63 -29.64
C ALA A 294 -12.29 -16.23 -29.28
N THR A 295 -12.90 -16.06 -28.10
CA THR A 295 -13.43 -14.79 -27.58
C THR A 295 -12.82 -14.42 -26.22
N ASP A 296 -11.87 -15.21 -25.70
CA ASP A 296 -11.18 -14.92 -24.45
C ASP A 296 -10.05 -13.89 -24.69
N PRO A 297 -10.09 -12.71 -24.03
CA PRO A 297 -9.02 -11.71 -24.15
C PRO A 297 -7.63 -12.26 -23.84
N SER A 298 -7.52 -13.19 -22.88
CA SER A 298 -6.25 -13.83 -22.51
C SER A 298 -5.66 -14.63 -23.69
N ALA A 299 -6.51 -15.43 -24.36
CA ALA A 299 -6.11 -16.23 -25.51
C ALA A 299 -5.72 -15.37 -26.73
N MET A 300 -6.16 -14.12 -26.78
CA MET A 300 -5.79 -13.13 -27.81
C MET A 300 -4.54 -12.31 -27.46
N GLY A 301 -3.93 -12.54 -26.29
CA GLY A 301 -2.83 -11.72 -25.78
C GLY A 301 -3.23 -10.30 -25.38
N LEU A 302 -4.52 -10.05 -25.16
CA LEU A 302 -5.04 -8.76 -24.71
C LEU A 302 -4.94 -8.63 -23.19
N ASP A 303 -5.06 -7.39 -22.72
CA ASP A 303 -5.23 -7.11 -21.29
C ASP A 303 -6.56 -7.71 -20.79
N THR A 304 -6.49 -8.50 -19.70
CA THR A 304 -7.60 -9.25 -19.13
C THR A 304 -8.40 -8.48 -18.10
N THR A 305 -8.10 -7.19 -17.91
CA THR A 305 -8.83 -6.31 -16.98
C THR A 305 -10.35 -6.39 -17.26
N PRO A 306 -11.20 -6.68 -16.25
CA PRO A 306 -12.62 -6.98 -16.44
C PRO A 306 -13.47 -5.70 -16.59
N ILE A 307 -13.27 -4.98 -17.70
CA ILE A 307 -13.92 -3.68 -17.95
C ILE A 307 -15.44 -3.81 -18.06
N SER A 308 -15.93 -4.92 -18.62
CA SER A 308 -17.37 -5.19 -18.75
C SER A 308 -18.09 -5.19 -17.40
N TRP A 309 -17.44 -5.64 -16.32
CA TRP A 309 -18.01 -5.61 -14.98
C TRP A 309 -18.32 -4.19 -14.51
N SER A 310 -17.43 -3.25 -14.83
CA SER A 310 -17.59 -1.83 -14.50
C SER A 310 -18.68 -1.14 -15.34
N GLY A 311 -19.33 -1.87 -16.26
CA GLY A 311 -20.26 -1.34 -17.24
C GLY A 311 -19.71 -0.11 -17.97
N GLY A 312 -18.40 -0.15 -18.27
CA GLY A 312 -17.67 0.88 -18.99
C GLY A 312 -17.18 2.07 -18.17
N ALA A 313 -17.38 2.11 -16.84
CA ALA A 313 -16.98 3.25 -16.01
C ALA A 313 -16.32 2.83 -14.70
N LEU A 314 -15.18 3.44 -14.37
CA LEU A 314 -14.45 3.21 -13.11
C LEU A 314 -15.34 3.52 -11.90
N HIS A 315 -15.38 2.61 -10.92
CA HIS A 315 -16.03 2.85 -9.64
C HIS A 315 -15.10 3.67 -8.73
N SER A 316 -15.63 4.74 -8.13
CA SER A 316 -14.87 5.60 -7.21
C SER A 316 -15.57 5.69 -5.86
N TYR A 317 -14.78 5.70 -4.78
CA TYR A 317 -15.29 5.65 -3.40
C TYR A 317 -14.75 6.80 -2.56
N ALA A 318 -15.65 7.50 -1.87
CA ALA A 318 -15.31 8.54 -0.91
C ALA A 318 -15.97 8.26 0.44
N ILE A 319 -15.36 8.75 1.52
CA ILE A 319 -15.94 8.71 2.86
C ILE A 319 -15.73 10.05 3.57
N GLY A 320 -16.71 10.46 4.37
CA GLY A 320 -16.63 11.66 5.20
C GLY A 320 -17.83 11.76 6.14
N LEU A 321 -17.78 12.71 7.06
CA LEU A 321 -18.96 13.22 7.74
C LEU A 321 -19.85 13.96 6.73
N GLU A 322 -21.11 14.14 7.08
CA GLU A 322 -22.05 14.85 6.20
C GLU A 322 -21.54 16.27 5.90
N GLY A 323 -21.51 16.62 4.62
CA GLY A 323 -21.03 17.93 4.15
C GLY A 323 -19.52 18.14 4.22
N SER A 324 -18.72 17.08 4.44
CA SER A 324 -17.26 17.23 4.56
C SER A 324 -16.59 17.78 3.27
N PRO A 325 -15.47 18.51 3.41
CA PRO A 325 -14.71 19.02 2.26
C PRO A 325 -14.31 17.94 1.26
N ASP A 326 -13.95 16.75 1.73
CA ASP A 326 -13.54 15.64 0.86
C ASP A 326 -14.72 15.07 0.06
N LEU A 327 -15.91 14.91 0.64
CA LEU A 327 -17.08 14.44 -0.12
C LEU A 327 -17.45 15.44 -1.24
N LEU A 328 -17.44 16.74 -0.94
CA LEU A 328 -17.76 17.78 -1.93
C LEU A 328 -16.74 17.80 -3.08
N ALA A 329 -15.46 17.63 -2.80
CA ALA A 329 -14.42 17.63 -3.82
C ALA A 329 -14.38 16.31 -4.60
N ALA A 330 -14.57 15.18 -3.92
CA ALA A 330 -14.65 13.86 -4.55
C ALA A 330 -15.79 13.83 -5.58
N ARG A 331 -16.96 14.38 -5.23
CA ARG A 331 -18.09 14.52 -6.14
C ARG A 331 -17.75 15.35 -7.38
N LYS A 332 -17.04 16.48 -7.22
CA LYS A 332 -16.58 17.30 -8.34
C LYS A 332 -15.62 16.55 -9.26
N ALA A 333 -14.63 15.86 -8.68
CA ALA A 333 -13.69 15.04 -9.45
C ALA A 333 -14.40 13.88 -10.17
N ALA A 334 -15.30 13.18 -9.48
CA ALA A 334 -16.08 12.07 -10.03
C ALA A 334 -16.95 12.50 -11.21
N ASN A 335 -17.65 13.63 -11.10
CA ASN A 335 -18.46 14.19 -12.17
C ASN A 335 -17.62 14.55 -13.39
N PHE A 336 -16.44 15.14 -13.19
CA PHE A 336 -15.53 15.45 -14.29
C PHE A 336 -15.00 14.19 -14.98
N LEU A 337 -14.69 13.15 -14.21
CA LEU A 337 -14.12 11.90 -14.71
C LEU A 337 -15.16 10.92 -15.27
N GLY A 338 -16.45 11.12 -14.98
CA GLY A 338 -17.51 10.19 -15.35
C GLY A 338 -17.48 8.86 -14.59
N THR A 339 -16.93 8.84 -13.38
CA THR A 339 -16.85 7.61 -12.55
C THR A 339 -18.20 7.26 -11.94
N ARG A 340 -18.45 5.98 -11.70
CA ARG A 340 -19.56 5.51 -10.85
C ARG A 340 -19.23 5.78 -9.39
N HIS A 341 -19.64 6.94 -8.90
CA HIS A 341 -19.25 7.44 -7.59
C HIS A 341 -20.14 6.91 -6.47
N SER A 342 -19.53 6.42 -5.40
CA SER A 342 -20.18 6.04 -4.15
C SER A 342 -19.61 6.87 -3.00
N GLU A 343 -20.48 7.60 -2.33
CA GLU A 343 -20.13 8.37 -1.14
C GLU A 343 -20.69 7.68 0.09
N TYR A 344 -19.84 7.53 1.10
CA TYR A 344 -20.24 6.99 2.40
C TYR A 344 -20.17 8.08 3.44
N VAL A 345 -21.33 8.35 4.05
CA VAL A 345 -21.40 9.22 5.23
C VAL A 345 -21.29 8.34 6.46
N PHE A 346 -20.36 8.67 7.35
CA PHE A 346 -20.26 8.03 8.67
C PHE A 346 -20.55 9.05 9.78
N THR A 347 -20.82 8.55 10.97
CA THR A 347 -21.03 9.37 12.17
C THR A 347 -19.83 9.27 13.12
N THR A 348 -19.65 10.26 13.98
CA THR A 348 -18.64 10.22 15.05
C THR A 348 -18.84 9.03 16.00
N HIS A 349 -20.08 8.61 16.23
CA HIS A 349 -20.40 7.40 17.00
C HIS A 349 -19.89 6.14 16.31
N GLU A 350 -20.15 5.96 15.00
CA GLU A 350 -19.61 4.82 14.25
C GLU A 350 -18.07 4.79 14.25
N ALA A 351 -17.41 5.95 14.26
CA ALA A 351 -15.95 6.02 14.36
C ALA A 351 -15.44 5.63 15.75
N LEU A 352 -16.09 6.07 16.83
CA LEU A 352 -15.74 5.70 18.20
C LEU A 352 -16.00 4.23 18.48
N ASP A 353 -17.14 3.69 18.02
CA ASP A 353 -17.51 2.29 18.18
C ASP A 353 -16.53 1.36 17.45
N ALA A 354 -15.97 1.79 16.32
CA ALA A 354 -15.00 1.01 15.54
C ALA A 354 -13.54 1.18 16.00
N LEU A 355 -13.26 2.04 16.98
CA LEU A 355 -11.90 2.37 17.40
C LEU A 355 -11.09 1.16 17.89
N PRO A 356 -11.61 0.29 18.78
CA PRO A 356 -10.87 -0.89 19.24
C PRO A 356 -10.54 -1.87 18.10
N GLU A 357 -11.50 -2.16 17.22
CA GLU A 357 -11.32 -3.06 16.08
C GLU A 357 -10.37 -2.48 15.05
N CYS A 358 -10.40 -1.16 14.85
CA CYS A 358 -9.44 -0.47 13.99
C CYS A 358 -8.02 -0.57 14.57
N ILE A 359 -7.83 -0.37 15.87
CA ILE A 359 -6.51 -0.53 16.53
C ILE A 359 -6.04 -1.99 16.44
N HIS A 360 -6.93 -2.96 16.65
CA HIS A 360 -6.63 -4.38 16.45
C HIS A 360 -6.21 -4.69 15.01
N ALA A 361 -6.90 -4.12 14.02
CA ALA A 361 -6.56 -4.30 12.61
C ALA A 361 -5.19 -3.70 12.27
N LEU A 362 -4.92 -2.47 12.70
CA LEU A 362 -3.70 -1.72 12.39
C LEU A 362 -2.47 -2.21 13.14
N GLU A 363 -2.66 -2.69 14.37
CA GLU A 363 -1.58 -3.09 15.28
C GLU A 363 -0.61 -1.92 15.56
N THR A 364 -1.18 -0.75 15.85
CA THR A 364 -0.44 0.45 16.24
C THR A 364 -1.23 1.30 17.24
N PHE A 365 -0.55 2.17 17.96
CA PHE A 365 -1.11 3.19 18.85
C PHE A 365 -0.75 4.62 18.39
N ASP A 366 -0.26 4.76 17.15
CA ASP A 366 0.06 6.07 16.58
C ASP A 366 -1.21 6.89 16.29
N VAL A 367 -1.23 8.13 16.81
CA VAL A 367 -2.39 9.02 16.74
C VAL A 367 -2.73 9.38 15.30
N THR A 368 -1.73 9.77 14.51
CA THR A 368 -1.93 10.19 13.11
C THR A 368 -2.50 9.04 12.29
N THR A 369 -1.89 7.87 12.43
CA THR A 369 -2.28 6.65 11.72
C THR A 369 -3.69 6.25 12.10
N ILE A 370 -4.06 6.20 13.38
CA ILE A 370 -5.40 5.80 13.83
C ILE A 370 -6.47 6.80 13.34
N ARG A 371 -6.25 8.11 13.52
CA ARG A 371 -7.19 9.15 13.06
C ARG A 371 -7.52 9.00 11.57
N ALA A 372 -6.49 8.79 10.74
CA ALA A 372 -6.65 8.64 9.29
C ALA A 372 -7.17 7.24 8.89
N SER A 373 -6.93 6.20 9.69
CA SER A 373 -7.33 4.83 9.37
C SER A 373 -8.81 4.57 9.63
N LEU A 374 -9.39 5.19 10.65
CA LEU A 374 -10.80 4.95 11.02
C LEU A 374 -11.78 5.13 9.85
N PRO A 375 -11.77 6.26 9.12
CA PRO A 375 -12.62 6.41 7.92
C PRO A 375 -12.26 5.38 6.83
N MET A 376 -10.97 5.11 6.62
CA MET A 376 -10.55 4.12 5.60
C MET A 376 -11.02 2.71 5.93
N TYR A 377 -10.99 2.31 7.21
CA TYR A 377 -11.49 1.05 7.73
C TYR A 377 -13.00 0.93 7.49
N LEU A 378 -13.77 1.95 7.88
CA LEU A 378 -15.23 1.99 7.67
C LEU A 378 -15.61 1.97 6.19
N MET A 379 -14.87 2.70 5.34
CA MET A 379 -15.07 2.72 3.90
C MET A 379 -14.80 1.35 3.27
N SER A 380 -13.73 0.69 3.69
CA SER A 380 -13.32 -0.62 3.17
C SER A 380 -14.38 -1.69 3.41
N ARG A 381 -15.06 -1.65 4.57
CA ARG A 381 -16.22 -2.48 4.88
C ARG A 381 -17.33 -2.33 3.84
N LYS A 382 -17.63 -1.09 3.42
CA LYS A 382 -18.67 -0.80 2.41
C LYS A 382 -18.23 -1.19 1.00
N ILE A 383 -16.96 -0.95 0.64
CA ILE A 383 -16.38 -1.38 -0.64
C ILE A 383 -16.50 -2.89 -0.80
N LYS A 384 -16.13 -3.65 0.25
CA LYS A 384 -16.26 -5.11 0.26
C LYS A 384 -17.70 -5.56 0.08
N ALA A 385 -18.65 -4.91 0.75
CA ALA A 385 -20.08 -5.22 0.61
C ALA A 385 -20.60 -5.00 -0.82
N GLY A 386 -19.97 -4.10 -1.59
CA GLY A 386 -20.22 -3.89 -3.02
C GLY A 386 -19.55 -4.91 -3.95
N GLY A 387 -18.85 -5.91 -3.42
CA GLY A 387 -18.19 -6.97 -4.20
C GLY A 387 -16.83 -6.61 -4.79
N VAL A 388 -16.30 -5.42 -4.49
CA VAL A 388 -14.97 -4.98 -4.95
C VAL A 388 -13.88 -5.59 -4.08
N LYS A 389 -12.83 -6.13 -4.71
CA LYS A 389 -11.69 -6.76 -4.03
C LYS A 389 -10.39 -5.98 -4.13
N MET A 390 -10.31 -4.98 -5.02
CA MET A 390 -9.10 -4.19 -5.22
C MET A 390 -9.44 -2.71 -5.42
N VAL A 391 -8.64 -1.81 -4.85
CA VAL A 391 -8.74 -0.37 -5.07
C VAL A 391 -7.37 0.25 -5.31
N LEU A 392 -7.33 1.25 -6.19
CA LEU A 392 -6.19 2.14 -6.32
C LEU A 392 -6.27 3.27 -5.29
N SER A 393 -5.13 3.69 -4.74
CA SER A 393 -5.00 4.78 -3.77
C SER A 393 -3.85 5.73 -4.13
N GLY A 394 -3.94 6.98 -3.66
CA GLY A 394 -2.97 8.05 -3.89
C GLY A 394 -1.86 8.17 -2.84
N GLU A 395 -1.70 7.19 -1.95
CA GLU A 395 -0.68 7.21 -0.88
C GLU A 395 0.75 7.29 -1.44
N GLY A 396 1.65 7.95 -0.70
CA GLY A 396 3.05 8.12 -1.08
C GLY A 396 3.35 9.47 -1.73
N SER A 397 2.37 10.12 -2.35
CA SER A 397 2.57 11.39 -3.06
C SER A 397 3.07 12.51 -2.14
N ASP A 398 2.49 12.64 -0.94
CA ASP A 398 2.85 13.69 0.00
C ASP A 398 4.29 13.51 0.52
N GLU A 399 4.76 12.28 0.70
CA GLU A 399 6.12 11.95 1.13
C GLU A 399 7.16 12.23 0.05
N ILE A 400 6.83 11.98 -1.22
CA ILE A 400 7.74 12.14 -2.36
C ILE A 400 7.93 13.62 -2.71
N PHE A 401 6.86 14.41 -2.59
CA PHE A 401 6.79 15.79 -3.10
C PHE A 401 6.65 16.84 -2.01
N GLY A 402 6.78 16.47 -0.72
CA GLY A 402 6.65 17.38 0.41
C GLY A 402 5.28 18.02 0.49
N GLY A 403 4.22 17.21 0.41
CA GLY A 403 2.84 17.67 0.37
C GLY A 403 2.22 18.00 1.73
N TYR A 404 2.82 17.55 2.84
CA TYR A 404 2.35 17.91 4.18
C TYR A 404 2.57 19.40 4.46
N LEU A 405 1.59 20.06 5.09
CA LEU A 405 1.64 21.51 5.30
C LEU A 405 2.84 21.99 6.13
N TYR A 406 3.44 21.14 6.97
CA TYR A 406 4.65 21.51 7.71
C TYR A 406 5.89 21.65 6.81
N PHE A 407 5.89 21.07 5.60
CA PHE A 407 6.95 21.31 4.61
C PHE A 407 7.06 22.79 4.22
N HIS A 408 6.00 23.59 4.45
CA HIS A 408 6.08 25.04 4.29
C HIS A 408 7.16 25.70 5.17
N ALA A 409 7.52 25.06 6.28
CA ALA A 409 8.53 25.51 7.22
C ALA A 409 9.92 24.88 7.00
N ALA A 410 10.11 24.11 5.92
CA ALA A 410 11.40 23.50 5.61
C ALA A 410 12.49 24.59 5.48
N PRO A 411 13.61 24.49 6.23
CA PRO A 411 14.61 25.57 6.25
C PRO A 411 15.39 25.75 4.94
N THR A 412 15.71 24.65 4.25
CA THR A 412 16.50 24.65 3.00
C THR A 412 16.02 23.54 2.06
N PRO A 413 16.33 23.60 0.74
CA PRO A 413 16.02 22.52 -0.20
C PRO A 413 16.60 21.16 0.20
N GLU A 414 17.81 21.14 0.78
CA GLU A 414 18.48 19.90 1.21
C GLU A 414 17.72 19.26 2.38
N ILE A 415 17.34 20.06 3.39
CA ILE A 415 16.57 19.57 4.54
C ILE A 415 15.16 19.11 4.11
N PHE A 416 14.56 19.78 3.11
CA PHE A 416 13.31 19.33 2.49
C PHE A 416 13.48 17.95 1.84
N HIS A 417 14.55 17.74 1.07
CA HIS A 417 14.83 16.46 0.43
C HIS A 417 15.08 15.33 1.44
N GLN A 418 15.93 15.59 2.44
CA GLN A 418 16.23 14.65 3.51
C GLN A 418 14.96 14.21 4.23
N GLU A 419 14.03 15.14 4.47
CA GLU A 419 12.74 14.82 5.05
C GLU A 419 11.85 13.98 4.11
N CYS A 420 11.82 14.27 2.81
CA CYS A 420 11.10 13.43 1.83
C CYS A 420 11.64 11.99 1.85
N VAL A 421 12.96 11.81 1.79
CA VAL A 421 13.61 10.50 1.86
C VAL A 421 13.26 9.78 3.16
N LYS A 422 13.39 10.47 4.31
CA LYS A 422 13.02 9.90 5.62
C LYS A 422 11.55 9.48 5.67
N ARG A 423 10.64 10.25 5.08
CA ARG A 423 9.21 9.90 5.05
C ARG A 423 8.95 8.69 4.16
N VAL A 424 9.54 8.64 2.97
CA VAL A 424 9.44 7.47 2.08
C VAL A 424 9.96 6.21 2.76
N LYS A 425 11.11 6.28 3.47
CA LYS A 425 11.66 5.16 4.24
C LYS A 425 10.74 4.66 5.36
N ASN A 426 9.92 5.54 5.94
CA ASN A 426 9.06 5.22 7.08
C ASN A 426 7.59 4.96 6.68
N LEU A 427 7.25 4.99 5.38
CA LEU A 427 5.90 4.70 4.90
C LEU A 427 5.36 3.35 5.44
N HIS A 428 6.23 2.35 5.60
CA HIS A 428 5.87 1.01 6.05
C HIS A 428 5.35 0.92 7.50
N VAL A 429 5.54 1.97 8.30
CA VAL A 429 5.01 2.08 9.68
C VAL A 429 3.89 3.12 9.81
N SER A 430 3.58 3.86 8.75
CA SER A 430 2.50 4.87 8.74
C SER A 430 1.50 4.62 7.61
N ASP A 431 1.72 5.19 6.43
CA ASP A 431 0.70 5.34 5.40
C ASP A 431 0.50 4.03 4.61
N CYS A 432 1.58 3.29 4.33
CA CYS A 432 1.46 1.93 3.83
C CYS A 432 0.84 0.99 4.87
N LEU A 433 1.18 1.15 6.16
CA LEU A 433 0.58 0.37 7.23
C LEU A 433 -0.94 0.56 7.28
N ARG A 434 -1.38 1.82 7.30
CA ARG A 434 -2.79 2.21 7.27
C ARG A 434 -3.49 1.71 6.01
N ALA A 435 -2.96 2.06 4.84
CA ALA A 435 -3.58 1.73 3.57
C ALA A 435 -3.71 0.22 3.40
N ASN A 436 -2.69 -0.53 3.81
CA ASN A 436 -2.74 -1.98 3.78
C ASN A 436 -3.73 -2.53 4.81
N LYS A 437 -3.51 -2.30 6.10
CA LYS A 437 -4.27 -3.01 7.14
C LYS A 437 -5.73 -2.56 7.26
N SER A 438 -6.03 -1.28 6.99
CA SER A 438 -7.42 -0.79 7.02
C SER A 438 -8.27 -1.43 5.92
N THR A 439 -7.70 -1.59 4.72
CA THR A 439 -8.40 -2.20 3.59
C THR A 439 -8.43 -3.73 3.69
N MET A 440 -7.31 -4.33 4.12
CA MET A 440 -7.21 -5.77 4.31
C MET A 440 -8.02 -6.32 5.48
N ALA A 441 -8.43 -5.48 6.45
CA ALA A 441 -9.40 -5.86 7.48
C ALA A 441 -10.74 -6.36 6.89
N PHE A 442 -11.03 -6.04 5.63
CA PHE A 442 -12.22 -6.48 4.90
C PHE A 442 -11.91 -7.22 3.60
N GLY A 443 -10.68 -7.68 3.41
CA GLY A 443 -10.27 -8.39 2.18
C GLY A 443 -10.42 -7.53 0.93
N VAL A 444 -9.96 -6.27 1.01
CA VAL A 444 -9.84 -5.33 -0.12
C VAL A 444 -8.36 -4.97 -0.27
N GLU A 445 -7.77 -5.29 -1.42
CA GLU A 445 -6.39 -4.94 -1.74
C GLU A 445 -6.25 -3.47 -2.15
N ALA A 446 -5.40 -2.71 -1.45
CA ALA A 446 -5.00 -1.38 -1.90
C ALA A 446 -3.72 -1.42 -2.74
N ARG A 447 -3.73 -0.76 -3.90
CA ARG A 447 -2.58 -0.55 -4.79
C ARG A 447 -2.19 0.91 -4.82
N VAL A 448 -0.88 1.20 -4.75
CA VAL A 448 -0.33 2.54 -4.54
C VAL A 448 0.65 2.92 -5.67
N PRO A 449 0.17 3.54 -6.77
CA PRO A 449 0.99 3.85 -7.95
C PRO A 449 2.15 4.82 -7.70
N PHE A 450 2.01 5.75 -6.75
CA PHE A 450 3.09 6.68 -6.41
C PHE A 450 4.32 5.98 -5.81
N LEU A 451 4.18 4.76 -5.28
CA LEU A 451 5.30 4.00 -4.70
C LEU A 451 5.93 3.02 -5.69
N ASP A 452 5.75 3.30 -6.97
CA ASP A 452 6.39 2.54 -8.02
C ASP A 452 7.91 2.72 -8.05
N LYS A 453 8.67 1.64 -8.27
CA LYS A 453 10.15 1.72 -8.26
C LYS A 453 10.67 2.74 -9.27
N GLU A 454 10.14 2.74 -10.49
CA GLU A 454 10.61 3.64 -11.54
C GLU A 454 10.11 5.07 -11.32
N PHE A 455 8.85 5.23 -10.90
CA PHE A 455 8.35 6.54 -10.53
C PHE A 455 9.16 7.15 -9.38
N LEU A 456 9.47 6.38 -8.32
CA LEU A 456 10.31 6.81 -7.21
C LEU A 456 11.72 7.18 -7.66
N ARG A 457 12.35 6.37 -8.53
CA ARG A 457 13.68 6.67 -9.09
C ARG A 457 13.69 8.04 -9.77
N ILE A 458 12.68 8.34 -10.59
CA ILE A 458 12.54 9.63 -11.28
C ILE A 458 12.21 10.73 -10.27
N SER A 459 11.16 10.57 -9.47
CA SER A 459 10.63 11.63 -8.61
C SER A 459 11.58 12.00 -7.49
N MET A 460 12.30 11.03 -6.91
CA MET A 460 13.28 11.27 -5.85
C MET A 460 14.60 11.78 -6.40
N GLY A 461 14.92 11.56 -7.68
CA GLY A 461 16.12 12.11 -8.33
C GLY A 461 16.02 13.59 -8.73
N ILE A 462 14.87 14.23 -8.52
CA ILE A 462 14.66 15.65 -8.83
C ILE A 462 15.24 16.53 -7.72
N ASP A 463 16.01 17.54 -8.12
CA ASP A 463 16.50 18.62 -7.26
C ASP A 463 15.33 19.28 -6.50
N ALA A 464 15.45 19.33 -5.17
CA ALA A 464 14.41 19.83 -4.30
C ALA A 464 13.98 21.27 -4.63
N LYS A 465 14.83 22.10 -5.27
CA LYS A 465 14.46 23.45 -5.72
C LYS A 465 13.20 23.47 -6.60
N HIS A 466 12.93 22.40 -7.33
CA HIS A 466 11.74 22.26 -8.19
C HIS A 466 10.49 21.79 -7.43
N LYS A 467 10.66 21.25 -6.22
CA LYS A 467 9.57 20.77 -5.36
C LYS A 467 9.12 21.81 -4.33
N LEU A 468 9.97 22.80 -4.04
CA LEU A 468 9.67 23.84 -3.06
C LEU A 468 8.47 24.70 -3.47
N HIS A 469 7.63 24.98 -2.49
CA HIS A 469 6.60 26.01 -2.55
C HIS A 469 7.22 27.41 -2.47
N LYS A 470 6.62 28.38 -3.14
CA LYS A 470 7.02 29.79 -3.10
C LYS A 470 5.80 30.66 -2.87
N LYS A 471 5.68 31.19 -1.65
CA LYS A 471 4.49 31.91 -1.22
C LYS A 471 4.31 33.20 -2.03
N GLY A 472 3.16 33.35 -2.68
CA GLY A 472 2.80 34.55 -3.45
C GLY A 472 3.44 34.61 -4.84
N GLU A 473 4.21 33.59 -5.23
CA GLU A 473 4.79 33.50 -6.57
C GLU A 473 3.95 32.56 -7.46
N THR A 474 3.89 32.91 -8.74
CA THR A 474 3.26 32.09 -9.78
C THR A 474 4.24 31.82 -10.92
N ASP A 475 4.01 30.74 -11.66
CA ASP A 475 4.69 30.49 -12.92
C ASP A 475 4.19 31.42 -14.05
N SER A 476 4.73 31.24 -15.25
CA SER A 476 4.36 32.01 -16.44
C SER A 476 2.89 31.86 -16.87
N ASP A 477 2.24 30.78 -16.46
CA ASP A 477 0.84 30.48 -16.78
C ASP A 477 -0.10 30.92 -15.63
N GLY A 478 0.43 31.65 -14.64
CA GLY A 478 -0.31 32.15 -13.48
C GLY A 478 -0.63 31.06 -12.45
N LYS A 479 0.03 29.89 -12.51
CA LYS A 479 -0.18 28.80 -11.55
C LYS A 479 0.69 29.01 -10.31
N PRO A 480 0.16 28.84 -9.08
CA PRO A 480 0.92 29.09 -7.87
C PRO A 480 1.96 28.01 -7.60
N TYR A 481 3.14 28.41 -7.13
CA TYR A 481 4.14 27.49 -6.58
C TYR A 481 3.68 26.98 -5.20
N MET A 482 2.74 26.04 -5.20
CA MET A 482 2.17 25.44 -3.99
C MET A 482 2.76 24.05 -3.70
N GLU A 483 2.32 23.42 -2.61
CA GLU A 483 2.75 22.06 -2.28
C GLU A 483 2.48 21.10 -3.45
N LYS A 484 3.47 20.27 -3.76
CA LYS A 484 3.44 19.34 -4.90
C LYS A 484 3.29 20.05 -6.26
N TYR A 485 3.76 21.29 -6.39
CA TYR A 485 3.71 22.06 -7.64
C TYR A 485 4.16 21.25 -8.87
N ILE A 486 5.29 20.55 -8.78
CA ILE A 486 5.88 19.90 -9.96
C ILE A 486 5.00 18.79 -10.54
N ILE A 487 4.33 18.00 -9.69
CA ILE A 487 3.41 16.95 -10.15
C ILE A 487 2.08 17.56 -10.63
N ARG A 488 1.61 18.67 -10.03
CA ARG A 488 0.47 19.44 -10.58
C ARG A 488 0.78 19.92 -12.00
N LYS A 489 1.98 20.48 -12.19
CA LYS A 489 2.42 20.99 -13.50
C LYS A 489 2.59 19.88 -14.53
N ALA A 490 3.11 18.71 -14.15
CA ALA A 490 3.21 17.54 -15.03
C ALA A 490 1.83 17.10 -15.58
N PHE A 491 0.75 17.36 -14.85
CA PHE A 491 -0.62 16.97 -15.19
C PHE A 491 -1.56 18.15 -15.54
N ASP A 492 -1.04 19.37 -15.72
CA ASP A 492 -1.83 20.57 -16.05
C ASP A 492 -2.47 20.49 -17.44
N CYS A 493 -1.74 19.94 -18.41
CA CYS A 493 -2.30 19.59 -19.71
C CYS A 493 -1.66 18.30 -20.25
N SER A 494 -2.47 17.42 -20.85
CA SER A 494 -1.96 16.24 -21.55
C SER A 494 -1.35 16.62 -22.90
N PRO A 495 -0.53 15.74 -23.50
CA PRO A 495 -0.02 15.93 -24.86
C PRO A 495 -1.12 16.15 -25.92
N ASP A 496 -2.32 15.62 -25.71
CA ASP A 496 -3.49 15.79 -26.59
C ASP A 496 -4.41 16.97 -26.22
N GLY A 497 -3.98 17.85 -25.31
CA GLY A 497 -4.70 19.07 -24.93
C GLY A 497 -5.85 18.87 -23.93
N LYS A 498 -6.08 17.63 -23.45
CA LYS A 498 -7.17 17.29 -22.52
C LYS A 498 -6.71 17.37 -21.07
N LYS A 499 -7.43 18.13 -20.27
CA LYS A 499 -7.19 18.21 -18.81
C LYS A 499 -7.34 16.84 -18.14
N TYR A 500 -6.42 16.48 -17.25
CA TYR A 500 -6.59 15.30 -16.39
C TYR A 500 -7.63 15.55 -15.31
N LEU A 501 -7.69 16.78 -14.81
CA LEU A 501 -8.54 17.22 -13.71
C LEU A 501 -9.03 18.65 -13.97
N PRO A 502 -10.16 19.07 -13.38
CA PRO A 502 -10.55 20.48 -13.39
C PRO A 502 -9.57 21.27 -12.51
N ASP A 503 -9.31 22.54 -12.87
CA ASP A 503 -8.38 23.41 -12.13
C ASP A 503 -8.73 23.52 -10.64
N SER A 504 -10.01 23.49 -10.31
CA SER A 504 -10.51 23.51 -8.92
C SER A 504 -10.11 22.30 -8.09
N ILE A 505 -9.60 21.23 -8.71
CA ILE A 505 -9.05 20.04 -8.04
C ILE A 505 -7.53 20.01 -8.22
N LEU A 506 -7.04 20.22 -9.45
CA LEU A 506 -5.60 20.16 -9.75
C LEU A 506 -4.79 21.19 -8.97
N TRP A 507 -5.36 22.37 -8.70
CA TRP A 507 -4.74 23.46 -7.98
C TRP A 507 -5.40 23.72 -6.62
N ARG A 508 -6.09 22.71 -6.06
CA ARG A 508 -6.66 22.74 -4.69
C ARG A 508 -5.54 22.56 -3.66
N GLN A 509 -5.54 23.37 -2.60
CA GLN A 509 -4.64 23.21 -1.46
C GLN A 509 -4.87 21.85 -0.79
N LYS A 510 -3.79 21.25 -0.29
CA LYS A 510 -3.82 20.02 0.49
C LYS A 510 -4.75 20.14 1.70
N GLU A 511 -5.74 19.27 1.73
CA GLU A 511 -6.47 18.87 2.94
C GLU A 511 -5.89 17.53 3.44
N GLN A 512 -5.51 17.47 4.72
CA GLN A 512 -5.09 16.20 5.32
C GLN A 512 -6.30 15.28 5.48
N PHE A 513 -6.13 13.98 5.23
CA PHE A 513 -7.27 13.05 5.19
C PHE A 513 -8.10 13.06 6.49
N SER A 514 -7.46 13.09 7.66
CA SER A 514 -8.15 13.13 8.95
C SER A 514 -8.92 14.43 9.22
N ASP A 515 -8.57 15.53 8.55
CA ASP A 515 -9.30 16.81 8.64
C ASP A 515 -10.35 16.92 7.52
N GLY A 516 -10.01 16.50 6.30
CA GLY A 516 -10.86 16.56 5.11
C GLY A 516 -12.11 15.68 5.19
N VAL A 517 -12.05 14.58 5.96
CA VAL A 517 -13.23 13.76 6.29
C VAL A 517 -14.24 14.49 7.17
N GLY A 518 -13.89 15.61 7.81
CA GLY A 518 -14.78 16.42 8.64
C GLY A 518 -14.19 16.68 10.02
N TYR A 519 -14.18 17.95 10.44
CA TYR A 519 -13.47 18.40 11.63
C TYR A 519 -13.94 17.79 12.95
N ASP A 520 -15.21 17.43 13.04
CA ASP A 520 -15.80 16.80 14.23
C ASP A 520 -15.29 15.38 14.47
N HIS A 521 -14.71 14.73 13.46
CA HIS A 521 -14.05 13.42 13.61
C HIS A 521 -12.94 13.49 14.66
N ILE A 522 -11.95 14.36 14.44
CA ILE A 522 -10.82 14.53 15.37
C ILE A 522 -11.29 15.08 16.72
N ASN A 523 -12.24 16.02 16.72
CA ASN A 523 -12.75 16.59 17.97
C ASN A 523 -13.41 15.50 18.84
N SER A 524 -14.25 14.64 18.25
CA SER A 524 -14.92 13.56 18.98
C SER A 524 -13.94 12.53 19.58
N LEU A 525 -12.83 12.24 18.90
CA LEU A 525 -11.77 11.36 19.39
C LEU A 525 -11.02 11.98 20.58
N LYS A 526 -10.69 13.28 20.48
CA LYS A 526 -10.08 14.04 21.59
C LYS A 526 -11.00 14.08 22.80
N ASP A 527 -12.29 14.36 22.60
CA ASP A 527 -13.29 14.40 23.68
C ASP A 527 -13.48 13.03 24.35
N ALA A 528 -13.47 11.94 23.56
CA ALA A 528 -13.54 10.59 24.10
C ALA A 528 -12.31 10.25 24.95
N ALA A 529 -11.11 10.64 24.51
CA ALA A 529 -9.89 10.45 25.27
C ALA A 529 -9.87 11.28 26.57
N GLU A 530 -10.34 12.52 26.53
CA GLU A 530 -10.45 13.40 27.69
C GLU A 530 -11.38 12.82 28.77
N ARG A 531 -12.50 12.23 28.36
CA ARG A 531 -13.44 11.53 29.26
C ARG A 531 -12.89 10.22 29.81
N SER A 532 -12.06 9.52 29.04
CA SER A 532 -11.60 8.16 29.37
C SER A 532 -10.32 8.13 30.20
N VAL A 533 -9.47 9.17 30.09
CA VAL A 533 -8.15 9.21 30.74
C VAL A 533 -8.14 10.28 31.84
N SER A 534 -8.00 9.85 33.10
CA SER A 534 -7.87 10.76 34.22
C SER A 534 -6.54 11.51 34.21
N ASP A 535 -6.50 12.72 34.79
CA ASP A 535 -5.28 13.52 34.92
C ASP A 535 -4.18 12.78 35.70
N GLU A 536 -4.57 12.01 36.72
CA GLU A 536 -3.64 11.21 37.51
C GLU A 536 -3.01 10.09 36.67
N ALA A 537 -3.83 9.33 35.93
CA ALA A 537 -3.33 8.25 35.08
C ALA A 537 -2.40 8.80 33.98
N PHE A 538 -2.76 9.96 33.40
CA PHE A 538 -1.94 10.63 32.42
C PHE A 538 -0.63 11.15 33.02
N ALA A 539 -0.65 11.75 34.22
CA ALA A 539 0.57 12.22 34.90
C ALA A 539 1.58 11.08 35.14
N LYS A 540 1.10 9.88 35.48
CA LYS A 540 1.91 8.69 35.74
C LYS A 540 2.26 7.86 34.48
N ARG A 541 1.91 8.32 33.28
CA ARG A 541 2.12 7.56 32.02
C ARG A 541 3.57 7.12 31.78
N SER A 542 4.55 7.91 32.19
CA SER A 542 5.98 7.57 32.03
C SER A 542 6.44 6.47 32.98
N GLU A 543 5.72 6.25 34.09
CA GLU A 543 5.95 5.10 34.98
C GLU A 543 5.41 3.81 34.35
N ARG A 544 4.26 3.91 33.66
CA ARG A 544 3.63 2.78 32.96
C ARG A 544 4.40 2.40 31.67
N TRP A 545 4.77 3.39 30.86
CA TRP A 545 5.45 3.20 29.58
C TRP A 545 6.72 4.08 29.47
N PRO A 546 7.81 3.74 30.18
CA PRO A 546 9.02 4.55 30.20
C PRO A 546 9.68 4.71 28.82
N GLU A 547 9.48 3.74 27.93
CA GLU A 547 10.03 3.75 26.56
C GLU A 547 9.19 4.61 25.58
N ASP A 548 7.91 4.86 25.87
CA ASP A 548 7.01 5.61 24.97
C ASP A 548 7.03 7.12 25.30
N LYS A 549 8.16 7.75 25.01
CA LYS A 549 8.35 9.19 25.21
C LYS A 549 7.41 10.06 24.37
N GLY A 550 6.78 9.48 23.34
CA GLY A 550 5.83 10.17 22.47
C GLY A 550 4.38 10.16 22.97
N CYS A 551 4.09 9.52 24.10
CA CYS A 551 2.78 9.62 24.76
C CYS A 551 2.62 11.00 25.45
N THR A 552 2.39 12.05 24.66
CA THR A 552 2.35 13.44 25.13
C THR A 552 0.94 14.02 25.26
N THR A 553 -0.11 13.28 24.90
CA THR A 553 -1.51 13.70 25.00
C THR A 553 -2.38 12.58 25.58
N LYS A 554 -3.55 12.93 26.16
CA LYS A 554 -4.52 11.93 26.62
C LYS A 554 -5.04 11.05 25.50
N GLU A 555 -5.14 11.56 24.28
CA GLU A 555 -5.47 10.75 23.09
C GLU A 555 -4.38 9.71 22.78
N ALA A 556 -3.10 10.10 22.83
CA ALA A 556 -2.00 9.15 22.67
C ALA A 556 -1.97 8.08 23.77
N TYR A 557 -2.34 8.46 25.00
CA TYR A 557 -2.52 7.53 26.12
C TYR A 557 -3.69 6.57 25.84
N TYR A 558 -4.84 7.11 25.44
CA TYR A 558 -6.06 6.35 25.22
C TYR A 558 -5.86 5.26 24.15
N TYR A 559 -5.25 5.59 23.02
CA TYR A 559 -4.93 4.59 22.00
C TYR A 559 -3.89 3.58 22.47
N ARG A 560 -2.89 4.02 23.25
CA ARG A 560 -1.88 3.11 23.81
C ARG A 560 -2.47 2.14 24.83
N ASP A 561 -3.43 2.59 25.62
CA ASP A 561 -4.16 1.78 26.59
C ASP A 561 -5.04 0.72 25.90
N ILE A 562 -5.81 1.13 24.88
CA ILE A 562 -6.57 0.20 24.04
C ILE A 562 -5.63 -0.81 23.38
N PHE A 563 -4.54 -0.35 22.76
CA PHE A 563 -3.56 -1.22 22.13
C PHE A 563 -2.98 -2.25 23.11
N GLU A 564 -2.55 -1.84 24.30
CA GLU A 564 -1.97 -2.74 25.31
C GLU A 564 -3.00 -3.75 25.86
N SER A 565 -4.29 -3.36 25.92
CA SER A 565 -5.35 -4.29 26.29
C SER A 565 -5.58 -5.41 25.27
N ILE A 566 -5.26 -5.15 23.99
CA ILE A 566 -5.41 -6.09 22.87
C ILE A 566 -4.11 -6.88 22.65
N PHE A 567 -2.97 -6.19 22.72
CA PHE A 567 -1.63 -6.70 22.44
C PHE A 567 -0.71 -6.46 23.66
N PRO A 568 -0.82 -7.30 24.71
CA PRO A 568 -0.04 -7.11 25.92
C PRO A 568 1.46 -7.39 25.70
N GLY A 569 2.29 -6.68 26.45
CA GLY A 569 3.74 -6.91 26.49
C GLY A 569 4.56 -6.01 25.58
N LYS A 570 5.89 -6.11 25.72
CA LYS A 570 6.85 -5.21 25.06
C LYS A 570 7.04 -5.52 23.57
N GLY A 571 6.95 -6.80 23.18
CA GLY A 571 7.12 -7.25 21.80
C GLY A 571 6.22 -6.48 20.84
N PRO A 572 4.87 -6.54 20.99
CA PRO A 572 3.96 -5.79 20.15
C PRO A 572 4.19 -4.28 20.13
N ALA A 573 4.35 -3.69 21.31
CA ALA A 573 4.52 -2.24 21.43
C ALA A 573 5.78 -1.71 20.71
N SER A 574 6.85 -2.53 20.62
CA SER A 574 8.08 -2.16 19.94
C SER A 574 7.94 -2.02 18.41
N THR A 575 6.86 -2.53 17.84
CA THR A 575 6.61 -2.49 16.39
C THR A 575 5.89 -1.22 15.92
N ALA A 576 5.27 -0.49 16.84
CA ALA A 576 4.52 0.73 16.54
C ALA A 576 5.44 1.96 16.68
N ILE A 577 5.52 2.75 15.61
CA ILE A 577 6.31 3.98 15.57
C ILE A 577 5.34 5.17 15.48
N ARG A 578 5.56 6.18 16.33
CA ARG A 578 4.75 7.40 16.29
C ARG A 578 5.17 8.29 15.13
N TRP A 579 4.20 8.72 14.33
CA TRP A 579 4.39 9.71 13.28
C TRP A 579 4.39 11.10 13.91
N ILE A 580 5.53 11.79 13.84
CA ILE A 580 5.70 13.13 14.42
C ILE A 580 6.18 14.08 13.31
N PRO A 581 5.58 15.26 13.13
CA PRO A 581 6.07 16.27 12.19
C PRO A 581 7.42 16.84 12.66
N ARG A 582 8.09 17.65 11.83
CA ARG A 582 9.37 18.29 12.16
C ARG A 582 9.21 19.43 13.15
N THR A 583 8.93 19.09 14.41
CA THR A 583 8.77 20.06 15.52
C THR A 583 10.06 20.83 15.83
N ASP A 584 11.20 20.37 15.28
CA ASP A 584 12.48 21.10 15.26
C ASP A 584 12.47 22.28 14.27
N TRP A 585 11.53 22.33 13.32
CA TRP A 585 11.36 23.46 12.41
C TRP A 585 10.49 24.56 13.02
N LYS A 586 10.84 25.80 12.72
CA LYS A 586 10.20 26.98 13.31
C LYS A 586 8.71 27.02 12.98
N GLY A 587 7.87 27.01 14.02
CA GLY A 587 6.42 27.18 13.91
C GLY A 587 5.64 25.90 13.55
N VAL A 588 6.29 24.73 13.54
CA VAL A 588 5.63 23.45 13.33
C VAL A 588 5.04 22.93 14.64
N SER A 589 3.72 22.73 14.67
CA SER A 589 3.01 22.13 15.81
C SER A 589 3.34 20.64 15.96
N SER A 590 3.28 20.13 17.19
CA SER A 590 3.32 18.69 17.48
C SER A 590 2.01 17.98 17.17
N ASP A 591 0.88 18.70 17.04
CA ASP A 591 -0.36 18.11 16.51
C ASP A 591 -0.20 17.95 14.99
N PRO A 592 -0.30 16.71 14.47
CA PRO A 592 -0.13 16.43 13.04
C PRO A 592 -1.21 17.08 12.16
N SER A 593 -2.35 17.50 12.73
CA SER A 593 -3.48 18.12 12.02
C SER A 593 -3.05 19.28 11.12
N GLY A 594 -3.64 19.35 9.92
CA GLY A 594 -3.38 20.41 8.95
C GLY A 594 -3.78 21.77 9.50
N ARG A 595 -4.84 21.80 10.33
CA ARG A 595 -5.34 22.98 11.03
C ARG A 595 -4.36 23.54 12.05
N ALA A 596 -3.44 22.72 12.55
CA ALA A 596 -2.41 23.15 13.47
C ALA A 596 -1.26 23.90 12.79
N GLN A 597 -1.22 23.93 11.44
CA GLN A 597 -0.20 24.62 10.66
C GLN A 597 -0.70 26.00 10.21
N SER A 598 0.12 27.04 10.40
CA SER A 598 -0.27 28.43 10.13
C SER A 598 -0.71 28.71 8.68
N VAL A 599 -0.17 27.95 7.72
CA VAL A 599 -0.50 28.06 6.29
C VAL A 599 -1.95 27.66 5.98
N HIS A 600 -2.56 26.78 6.79
CA HIS A 600 -3.96 26.38 6.61
C HIS A 600 -4.88 27.59 6.80
N VAL A 601 -4.69 28.36 7.88
CA VAL A 601 -5.49 29.56 8.17
C VAL A 601 -5.33 30.62 7.08
N ALA A 602 -4.13 30.76 6.51
CA ALA A 602 -3.84 31.77 5.48
C ALA A 602 -4.60 31.55 4.16
N ALA A 603 -4.99 30.32 3.84
CA ALA A 603 -5.74 30.03 2.61
C ALA A 603 -7.24 30.37 2.72
N TYR A 604 -7.77 30.43 3.94
CA TYR A 604 -9.16 30.81 4.23
C TYR A 604 -9.31 32.28 4.63
N ALA A 605 -8.21 33.00 4.81
CA ALA A 605 -8.22 34.44 4.98
C ALA A 605 -8.52 35.11 3.64
N THR A 606 -9.72 35.67 3.49
CA THR A 606 -10.06 36.55 2.36
C THR A 606 -8.98 37.62 2.23
N PRO A 607 -8.44 37.92 1.02
CA PRO A 607 -7.54 39.06 0.87
C PRO A 607 -8.24 40.29 1.43
N SER A 608 -7.62 40.97 2.39
CA SER A 608 -8.06 42.31 2.79
C SER A 608 -8.07 43.17 1.53
N ALA A 609 -9.25 43.70 1.21
CA ALA A 609 -9.52 44.50 0.01
C ALA A 609 -8.57 45.69 -0.15
#